data_AF-A0AAU7HKT8-F1
#
_entry.id   AF-A0AAU7HKT8-F1
#
_cell.length_a   1.000
_cell.length_b   1.000
_cell.length_c   1.000
_cell.angle_alpha   90.00
_cell.angle_beta   90.00
_cell.angle_gamma   90.00
#
_symmetry.space_group_name_H-M   'P 1'
#
loop_
_entity.id
_entity.type
_entity.pdbx_description
1 polymer ?
#
loop_
_entity_poly.entity_id
_entity_poly.type
_entity_poly.pdbx_seq_one_letter_code
_entity_poly.pdbx_strand_id
1 'polypeptide(L)'
;MGILFKLFGSSKSDYKTLLPFQQWFLNYHDSNDFMKSRLGTSLLVQSFSIVNELQPTLPLYAPLLMKYKRTTSKDIIDKILLPELELLSSVDFDNYMIEPARVVGAALLIQIYERDPSLFSNW
;
A
#
# COMPACT_ATOMS: atom_id res chain seq x y z
N MET A 1 -13.64 -2.14 -24.17
CA MET A 1 -13.73 -1.56 -22.81
C MET A 1 -13.55 -2.69 -21.79
N GLY A 2 -12.30 -2.96 -21.42
CA GLY A 2 -11.89 -4.20 -20.76
C GLY A 2 -12.23 -4.27 -19.27
N ILE A 3 -12.36 -5.49 -18.77
CA ILE A 3 -12.62 -5.90 -17.38
C ILE A 3 -11.69 -5.21 -16.36
N LEU A 4 -10.50 -4.77 -16.79
CA LEU A 4 -9.55 -4.02 -15.97
C LEU A 4 -10.09 -2.63 -15.56
N PHE A 5 -10.85 -1.93 -16.39
CA PHE A 5 -11.40 -0.60 -16.03
C PHE A 5 -12.46 -0.68 -14.92
N LYS A 6 -13.10 -1.86 -14.75
CA LYS A 6 -13.99 -2.13 -13.60
C LYS A 6 -13.22 -2.48 -12.32
N LEU A 7 -11.96 -2.91 -12.42
CA LEU A 7 -11.09 -3.19 -11.28
C LEU A 7 -10.37 -1.93 -10.76
N PHE A 8 -10.21 -0.90 -11.60
CA PHE A 8 -9.55 0.37 -11.29
C PHE A 8 -10.46 1.61 -11.32
N GLY A 9 -11.78 1.41 -11.39
CA GLY A 9 -12.73 2.52 -11.30
C GLY A 9 -12.67 3.16 -9.92
N SER A 10 -12.60 4.50 -9.87
CA SER A 10 -12.53 5.31 -8.66
C SER A 10 -13.58 4.90 -7.62
N SER A 11 -13.19 4.01 -6.73
CA SER A 11 -14.07 3.43 -5.75
C SER A 11 -14.19 4.38 -4.55
N LYS A 12 -15.29 4.26 -3.79
CA LYS A 12 -15.37 4.88 -2.45
C LYS A 12 -14.23 4.45 -1.50
N SER A 13 -13.45 3.43 -1.84
CA SER A 13 -12.26 3.06 -1.06
C SER A 13 -11.06 3.94 -1.42
N ASP A 14 -10.98 4.42 -2.67
CA ASP A 14 -9.80 5.15 -3.17
C ASP A 14 -9.74 6.56 -2.59
N TYR A 15 -10.88 7.22 -2.34
CA TYR A 15 -10.87 8.49 -1.60
C TYR A 15 -10.31 8.33 -0.19
N LYS A 16 -10.44 7.14 0.43
CA LYS A 16 -9.92 6.92 1.78
C LYS A 16 -8.40 6.92 1.79
N THR A 17 -7.75 6.67 0.66
CA THR A 17 -6.29 6.76 0.53
C THR A 17 -5.78 8.21 0.41
N LEU A 18 -6.69 9.18 0.24
CA LEU A 18 -6.39 10.62 0.28
C LEU A 18 -6.40 11.18 1.70
N LEU A 19 -6.97 10.44 2.66
CA LEU A 19 -6.95 10.84 4.06
C LEU A 19 -5.51 10.84 4.58
N PRO A 20 -5.20 11.68 5.59
CA PRO A 20 -3.95 11.55 6.32
C PRO A 20 -3.74 10.12 6.79
N PHE A 21 -2.51 9.63 6.70
CA PHE A 21 -2.18 8.24 6.99
C PHE A 21 -2.63 7.82 8.39
N GLN A 22 -2.51 8.71 9.38
CA GLN A 22 -3.04 8.47 10.73
C GLN A 22 -4.53 8.11 10.72
N GLN A 23 -5.36 8.87 10.01
CA GLN A 23 -6.79 8.65 9.94
C GLN A 23 -7.12 7.36 9.16
N TRP A 24 -6.37 7.08 8.08
CA TRP A 24 -6.52 5.82 7.35
C TRP A 24 -6.15 4.62 8.23
N PHE A 25 -5.05 4.72 8.99
CA PHE A 25 -4.54 3.68 9.87
C PHE A 25 -5.54 3.32 10.98
N LEU A 26 -6.17 4.32 11.61
CA LEU A 26 -7.23 4.11 12.60
C LEU A 26 -8.43 3.39 11.97
N ASN A 27 -8.92 3.89 10.83
CA ASN A 27 -10.02 3.25 10.10
C ASN A 27 -9.70 1.80 9.70
N TYR A 28 -8.44 1.52 9.36
CA TYR A 28 -7.98 0.18 9.05
C TYR A 28 -8.01 -0.72 10.28
N HIS A 29 -7.50 -0.26 11.43
CA HIS A 29 -7.45 -1.04 12.66
C HIS A 29 -8.84 -1.38 13.21
N ASP A 30 -9.76 -0.41 13.17
CA ASP A 30 -11.12 -0.54 13.69
C ASP A 30 -12.06 -1.35 12.76
N SER A 31 -11.57 -1.71 11.57
CA SER A 31 -12.35 -2.47 10.57
C SER A 31 -12.28 -3.99 10.78
N ASN A 32 -13.33 -4.69 10.34
CA ASN A 32 -13.30 -6.16 10.21
C ASN A 32 -12.37 -6.62 9.08
N ASP A 33 -12.04 -7.93 9.03
CA ASP A 33 -11.07 -8.49 8.07
C ASP A 33 -11.42 -8.25 6.60
N PHE A 34 -12.71 -8.29 6.25
CA PHE A 34 -13.16 -7.99 4.90
C PHE A 34 -12.87 -6.53 4.53
N MET A 35 -13.20 -5.61 5.44
CA MET A 35 -12.95 -4.18 5.25
C MET A 35 -11.45 -3.85 5.26
N LYS A 36 -10.65 -4.50 6.12
CA LYS A 36 -9.18 -4.42 6.09
C LYS A 36 -8.62 -4.85 4.75
N SER A 37 -9.09 -5.97 4.20
CA SER A 37 -8.67 -6.43 2.88
C SER A 37 -8.99 -5.40 1.81
N ARG A 38 -10.20 -4.82 1.82
CA ARG A 38 -10.62 -3.79 0.86
C ARG A 38 -9.81 -2.49 0.97
N LEU A 39 -9.60 -1.99 2.19
CA LEU A 39 -8.80 -0.80 2.45
C LEU A 39 -7.33 -1.03 2.05
N GLY A 40 -6.78 -2.18 2.40
CA GLY A 40 -5.42 -2.58 2.03
C GLY A 40 -5.25 -2.72 0.52
N THR A 41 -6.20 -3.32 -0.19
CA THR A 41 -6.15 -3.40 -1.66
C THR A 41 -6.13 -2.00 -2.27
N SER A 42 -7.01 -1.10 -1.83
CA SER A 42 -7.07 0.26 -2.34
C SER A 42 -5.77 1.02 -2.05
N LEU A 43 -5.23 0.91 -0.84
CA LEU A 43 -3.94 1.53 -0.49
C LEU A 43 -2.82 1.01 -1.39
N LEU A 44 -2.69 -0.31 -1.54
CA LEU A 44 -1.64 -0.91 -2.37
C LEU A 44 -1.77 -0.47 -3.83
N VAL A 45 -2.96 -0.56 -4.43
CA VAL A 45 -3.18 -0.15 -5.82
C VAL A 45 -2.78 1.30 -6.05
N GLN A 46 -3.21 2.22 -5.17
CA GLN A 46 -2.88 3.64 -5.30
C GLN A 46 -1.39 3.90 -5.06
N SER A 47 -0.78 3.23 -4.09
CA SER A 47 0.65 3.33 -3.80
C SER A 47 1.49 2.86 -4.99
N PHE A 48 1.16 1.70 -5.56
CA PHE A 48 1.82 1.19 -6.78
C PHE A 48 1.65 2.13 -7.97
N SER A 49 0.48 2.77 -8.13
CA SER A 49 0.28 3.76 -9.17
C SER A 49 1.27 4.92 -9.03
N ILE A 50 1.41 5.46 -7.82
CA ILE A 50 2.35 6.55 -7.53
C ILE A 50 3.80 6.11 -7.77
N VAL A 51 4.18 4.92 -7.29
CA VAL A 51 5.55 4.42 -7.48
C VAL A 51 5.88 4.25 -8.96
N ASN A 52 4.95 3.72 -9.77
CA ASN A 52 5.16 3.56 -11.21
C ASN A 52 5.23 4.90 -11.95
N GLU A 53 4.56 5.95 -11.45
CA GLU A 53 4.69 7.31 -11.98
C GLU A 53 6.04 7.95 -11.63
N LEU A 54 6.52 7.75 -10.40
CA LEU A 54 7.77 8.36 -9.90
C LEU A 54 9.02 7.61 -10.37
N GLN A 55 8.95 6.28 -10.46
CA GLN A 55 10.05 5.41 -10.82
C GLN A 55 9.57 4.32 -11.80
N PRO A 56 9.34 4.68 -13.08
CA PRO A 56 8.78 3.76 -14.08
C PRO A 56 9.68 2.55 -14.40
N THR A 57 10.93 2.57 -13.95
CA THR A 57 11.90 1.48 -14.10
C THR A 57 11.86 0.47 -12.95
N LEU A 58 11.15 0.75 -11.86
CA LEU A 58 10.94 -0.22 -10.79
C LEU A 58 9.92 -1.29 -11.24
N PRO A 59 10.24 -2.59 -11.18
CA PRO A 59 9.33 -3.66 -11.55
C PRO A 59 8.29 -3.93 -10.43
N LEU A 60 7.73 -2.87 -9.84
CA LEU A 60 6.78 -2.96 -8.73
C LEU A 60 5.37 -3.15 -9.29
N TYR A 61 5.04 -4.41 -9.57
CA TYR A 61 3.72 -4.80 -10.02
C TYR A 61 2.86 -5.25 -8.84
N ALA A 62 1.75 -4.56 -8.58
CA ALA A 62 0.74 -4.99 -7.58
C ALA A 62 0.31 -6.47 -7.73
N PRO A 63 0.21 -7.04 -8.95
CA PRO A 63 -0.02 -8.48 -9.14
C PRO A 63 1.10 -9.41 -8.66
N LEU A 64 2.36 -8.96 -8.58
CA LEU A 64 3.48 -9.81 -8.12
C LEU A 64 3.34 -10.14 -6.63
N LEU A 65 3.00 -9.16 -5.78
CA LEU A 65 2.75 -9.42 -4.35
C LEU A 65 1.54 -10.35 -4.09
N MET A 66 0.62 -10.46 -5.04
CA MET A 66 -0.60 -11.28 -4.92
C MET A 66 -0.49 -12.62 -5.67
N LYS A 67 0.69 -12.97 -6.19
CA LYS A 67 0.90 -14.17 -7.02
C LYS A 67 0.84 -15.47 -6.20
N TYR A 68 1.06 -15.43 -4.89
CA TYR A 68 0.76 -16.55 -4.00
C TYR A 68 -0.74 -16.59 -3.64
N LYS A 69 -1.39 -17.71 -3.96
CA LYS A 69 -2.82 -18.00 -3.75
C LYS A 69 -3.35 -17.89 -2.30
N ARG A 70 -2.54 -17.45 -1.33
CA ARG A 70 -2.90 -17.34 0.09
C ARG A 70 -2.61 -15.98 0.71
N THR A 71 -1.93 -15.06 0.02
CA THR A 71 -1.58 -13.75 0.59
C THR A 71 -2.64 -12.72 0.24
N THR A 72 -3.35 -12.20 1.24
CA THR A 72 -4.34 -11.14 1.04
C THR A 72 -3.69 -9.76 1.06
N SER A 73 -4.36 -8.73 0.53
CA SER A 73 -3.87 -7.35 0.70
C SER A 73 -3.78 -6.95 2.18
N LYS A 74 -4.63 -7.52 3.04
CA LYS A 74 -4.51 -7.36 4.50
C LYS A 74 -3.17 -7.92 4.99
N ASP A 75 -2.80 -9.13 4.58
CA ASP A 75 -1.52 -9.75 4.99
C ASP A 75 -0.31 -8.92 4.58
N ILE A 76 -0.32 -8.34 3.37
CA ILE A 76 0.75 -7.46 2.89
C ILE A 76 0.85 -6.22 3.78
N ILE A 77 -0.28 -5.58 4.06
CA ILE A 77 -0.30 -4.40 4.94
C ILE A 77 0.21 -4.76 6.33
N ASP A 78 -0.36 -5.79 6.97
CA ASP A 78 -0.06 -6.15 8.36
C ASP A 78 1.37 -6.67 8.57
N LYS A 79 1.89 -7.46 7.62
CA LYS A 79 3.16 -8.19 7.81
C LYS A 79 4.35 -7.55 7.12
N ILE A 80 4.10 -6.66 6.16
CA ILE A 80 5.16 -6.06 5.34
C ILE A 80 5.12 -4.55 5.50
N LEU A 81 3.98 -3.90 5.22
CA LEU A 81 3.96 -2.43 5.11
C LEU A 81 3.95 -1.72 6.48
N LEU A 82 3.10 -2.15 7.42
CA LEU A 82 3.01 -1.51 8.74
C LEU A 82 4.26 -1.70 9.62
N PRO A 83 4.93 -2.86 9.63
CA PRO A 83 6.18 -3.02 10.38
C PRO A 83 7.28 -2.05 9.95
N GLU A 84 7.28 -1.56 8.72
CA GLU A 84 8.25 -0.54 8.29
C GLU A 84 8.14 0.77 9.07
N LEU A 85 6.95 1.10 9.57
CA LEU A 85 6.73 2.30 10.37
C LEU A 85 7.56 2.28 11.66
N GLU A 86 7.81 1.09 12.21
CA GLU A 86 8.62 0.92 13.44
C GLU A 86 10.12 1.17 13.18
N LEU A 87 10.54 1.13 11.91
CA LEU A 87 11.92 1.37 11.50
C LEU A 87 12.19 2.84 11.17
N LEU A 88 11.15 3.67 11.11
CA LEU A 88 11.27 5.09 10.83
C LEU A 88 11.87 5.86 12.01
N SER A 89 12.59 6.92 11.72
CA SER A 89 12.94 7.90 12.75
C SER A 89 11.67 8.56 13.29
N SER A 90 11.71 9.11 14.50
CA SER A 90 10.55 9.80 15.07
C SER A 90 10.07 10.97 14.19
N VAL A 91 11.01 11.65 13.54
CA VAL A 91 10.71 12.77 12.63
C VAL A 91 10.01 12.28 11.36
N ASP A 92 10.49 11.20 10.75
CA ASP A 92 9.88 10.64 9.55
C ASP A 92 8.50 10.05 9.85
N PHE A 93 8.35 9.41 11.02
CA PHE A 93 7.06 8.91 11.48
C PHE A 93 6.02 10.02 11.61
N ASP A 94 6.35 11.12 12.29
CA ASP A 94 5.44 12.26 12.48
C ASP A 94 5.05 12.88 11.13
N ASN A 95 6.01 13.02 10.22
CA ASN A 95 5.76 13.49 8.86
C ASN A 95 4.81 12.54 8.12
N TYR A 96 5.01 11.23 8.22
CA TYR A 96 4.17 10.25 7.54
C TYR A 96 2.73 10.28 8.06
N MET A 97 2.51 10.52 9.36
CA MET A 97 1.16 10.55 9.92
C MET A 97 0.23 11.60 9.30
N ILE A 98 0.78 12.73 8.85
CA ILE A 98 0.01 13.84 8.24
C ILE A 98 -0.14 13.73 6.71
N GLU A 99 0.74 12.98 6.06
CA GLU A 99 0.73 12.80 4.60
C GLU A 99 -0.44 11.92 4.14
N PRO A 100 -0.92 12.06 2.89
CA PRO A 100 -1.96 11.19 2.35
C PRO A 100 -1.52 9.73 2.38
N ALA A 101 -2.42 8.83 2.80
CA ALA A 101 -2.06 7.44 3.03
C ALA A 101 -1.42 6.75 1.81
N ARG A 102 -1.89 7.05 0.59
CA ARG A 102 -1.30 6.55 -0.66
C ARG A 102 0.16 6.99 -0.88
N VAL A 103 0.53 8.18 -0.42
CA VAL A 103 1.90 8.71 -0.55
C VAL A 103 2.80 7.97 0.43
N VAL A 104 2.35 7.80 1.67
CA VAL A 104 3.07 7.00 2.68
C VAL A 104 3.24 5.56 2.20
N GLY A 105 2.18 4.93 1.69
CA GLY A 105 2.27 3.59 1.13
C GLY A 105 3.27 3.48 -0.02
N ALA A 106 3.34 4.48 -0.90
CA ALA A 106 4.32 4.53 -1.98
C ALA A 106 5.76 4.67 -1.44
N ALA A 107 5.98 5.56 -0.48
CA ALA A 107 7.29 5.76 0.15
C ALA A 107 7.79 4.49 0.83
N LEU A 108 6.93 3.81 1.59
CA LEU A 108 7.25 2.54 2.24
C LEU A 108 7.56 1.44 1.22
N LEU A 109 6.80 1.34 0.11
CA LEU A 109 7.10 0.37 -0.95
C LEU A 109 8.48 0.61 -1.59
N ILE A 110 8.85 1.88 -1.83
CA ILE A 110 10.17 2.24 -2.34
C ILE A 110 11.25 1.85 -1.32
N GLN A 111 11.08 2.19 -0.05
CA GLN A 111 12.02 1.85 1.01
C GLN A 111 12.21 0.33 1.15
N ILE A 112 11.13 -0.45 1.13
CA ILE A 112 11.20 -1.92 1.18
C ILE A 112 11.99 -2.43 -0.02
N TYR A 113 11.72 -1.91 -1.22
CA TYR A 113 12.42 -2.32 -2.43
C TYR A 113 13.90 -1.97 -2.40
N GLU A 114 14.27 -0.76 -1.96
CA GLU A 114 15.66 -0.34 -1.84
C GLU A 114 16.43 -1.19 -0.83
N ARG A 115 15.77 -1.62 0.26
CA ARG A 115 16.36 -2.49 1.27
C ARG A 115 16.47 -3.95 0.82
N ASP A 116 15.41 -4.49 0.23
CA ASP A 116 15.35 -5.87 -0.27
C ASP A 116 14.55 -5.95 -1.58
N PRO A 117 15.23 -5.76 -2.73
CA PRO A 117 14.59 -5.90 -4.04
C PRO A 117 14.06 -7.32 -4.28
N SER A 118 14.63 -8.31 -3.60
CA SER A 118 14.28 -9.71 -3.76
C SER A 118 12.96 -10.08 -3.10
N LEU A 119 12.48 -9.25 -2.16
CA LEU A 119 11.17 -9.40 -1.52
C LEU A 119 10.02 -9.31 -2.54
N PHE A 120 10.22 -8.65 -3.67
CA PHE A 120 9.23 -8.57 -4.74
C PHE A 120 9.45 -9.60 -5.86
N SER A 121 10.53 -10.38 -5.82
CA SER A 121 10.83 -11.44 -6.80
C SER A 121 10.74 -12.86 -6.23
N ASN A 122 10.87 -13.02 -4.90
CA ASN A 122 10.72 -14.28 -4.18
C ASN A 122 9.31 -14.49 -3.59
N TRP A 123 8.42 -13.49 -3.73
CA TRP A 123 7.00 -13.52 -3.37
C TRP A 123 6.10 -13.55 -4.64
#